data_AF-A0A286CXV9-F1
#
_entry.id   AF-A0A286CXV9-F1
#
_cell.length_a   1.000
_cell.length_b   1.000
_cell.length_c   1.000
_cell.angle_alpha   90.00
_cell.angle_beta   90.00
_cell.angle_gamma   90.00
#
_symmetry.space_group_name_H-M   'P 1'
#
loop_
_entity.id
_entity.type
_entity.pdbx_description
1 polymer ?
#
loop_
_entity_poly.entity_id
_entity_poly.type
_entity_poly.pdbx_seq_one_letter_code
_entity_poly.pdbx_strand_id
1 'polypeptide(L)'
;MASKAAIVAPWPATCSAAELAALLDVSARRIRELAQEGVVPRAPGGRYETQAGVRGYIASLRAAAKAKPTTVDPQVAAAAIDGRQQRARLARLQADRVELEIQRERGRLVDAREIRTAYVTLVTQARNRLLAVPGAAKGHMPHLTVDEVEMLEELISRALEEVADGDDEDDAEGEP
;
A
#
# COMPACT_ATOMS: atom_id res chain seq x y z
N MET A 1 14.73 34.08 -43.84
CA MET A 1 13.56 34.35 -42.96
C MET A 1 14.06 35.01 -41.69
N ALA A 2 13.98 36.34 -41.61
CA ALA A 2 14.47 37.13 -40.49
C ALA A 2 13.44 37.09 -39.34
N SER A 3 13.83 36.54 -38.19
CA SER A 3 12.96 36.52 -37.01
C SER A 3 12.83 37.94 -36.46
N LYS A 4 11.60 38.43 -36.45
CA LYS A 4 11.18 39.73 -35.96
C LYS A 4 11.40 39.79 -34.45
N ALA A 5 12.53 40.37 -34.03
CA ALA A 5 12.79 40.68 -32.63
C ALA A 5 11.78 41.73 -32.17
N ALA A 6 10.77 41.29 -31.42
CA ALA A 6 9.89 42.20 -30.69
C ALA A 6 10.76 42.99 -29.70
N ILE A 7 10.86 44.30 -29.93
CA ILE A 7 11.58 45.23 -29.06
C ILE A 7 10.77 45.36 -27.78
N VAL A 8 11.10 44.53 -26.78
CA VAL A 8 10.67 44.70 -25.39
C VAL A 8 11.27 46.03 -24.90
N ALA A 9 10.48 46.83 -24.18
CA ALA A 9 10.88 48.12 -23.60
C ALA A 9 12.32 48.07 -23.04
N PRO A 10 13.13 49.13 -23.21
CA PRO A 10 14.56 49.07 -22.92
C PRO A 10 14.75 48.75 -21.45
N TRP A 11 15.12 47.49 -21.17
CA TRP A 11 15.55 47.10 -19.84
C TRP A 11 16.71 48.01 -19.44
N PRO A 12 16.75 48.48 -18.19
CA PRO A 12 17.89 49.26 -17.72
C PRO A 12 19.16 48.44 -17.96
N ALA A 13 20.21 49.07 -18.49
CA ALA A 13 21.45 48.39 -18.84
C ALA A 13 22.05 47.64 -17.64
N THR A 14 21.85 48.19 -16.44
CA THR A 14 22.25 47.56 -15.17
C THR A 14 21.13 47.57 -14.14
N CYS A 15 21.04 46.50 -13.34
CA CYS A 15 20.09 46.35 -12.24
C CYS A 15 20.80 45.95 -10.95
N SER A 16 20.15 46.20 -9.82
CA SER A 16 20.58 45.73 -8.51
C SER A 16 20.28 44.23 -8.33
N ALA A 17 20.90 43.60 -7.32
CA ALA A 17 20.61 42.20 -6.99
C ALA A 17 19.12 41.95 -6.68
N ALA A 18 18.44 42.93 -6.05
CA ALA A 18 17.04 42.81 -5.67
C ALA A 18 16.11 42.90 -6.88
N GLU A 19 16.40 43.79 -7.82
CA GLU A 19 15.64 43.93 -9.07
C GLU A 19 15.80 42.68 -9.96
N LEU A 20 17.03 42.15 -10.08
CA LEU A 20 17.27 40.93 -10.85
C LEU A 20 16.64 39.69 -10.19
N ALA A 21 16.67 39.63 -8.87
CA ALA A 21 16.01 38.60 -8.07
C ALA A 21 14.49 38.57 -8.30
N ALA A 22 13.84 39.74 -8.24
CA ALA A 22 12.42 39.87 -8.52
C ALA A 22 12.07 39.51 -9.97
N LEU A 23 12.92 39.87 -10.93
CA LEU A 23 12.70 39.55 -12.35
C LEU A 23 12.82 38.05 -12.65
N LEU A 24 13.75 37.36 -11.98
CA LEU A 24 14.04 35.95 -12.20
C LEU A 24 13.31 35.01 -11.24
N ASP A 25 12.49 35.56 -10.34
CA ASP A 25 11.77 34.84 -9.28
C ASP A 25 12.71 33.97 -8.41
N VAL A 26 13.82 34.58 -7.98
CA VAL A 26 14.83 33.93 -7.11
C VAL A 26 15.27 34.87 -5.99
N SER A 27 15.93 34.34 -4.97
CA SER A 27 16.46 35.19 -3.89
C SER A 27 17.65 36.04 -4.35
N ALA A 28 17.82 37.24 -3.77
CA ALA A 28 19.00 38.08 -4.00
C ALA A 28 20.32 37.39 -3.58
N ARG A 29 20.25 36.44 -2.63
CA ARG A 29 21.36 35.55 -2.30
C ARG A 29 21.75 34.67 -3.50
N ARG A 30 20.77 34.04 -4.16
CA ARG A 30 21.01 33.20 -5.33
C ARG A 30 21.63 33.97 -6.49
N ILE A 31 21.23 35.23 -6.69
CA ILE A 31 21.87 36.11 -7.70
C ILE A 31 23.36 36.31 -7.41
N ARG A 32 23.73 36.53 -6.14
CA ARG A 32 25.14 36.69 -5.75
C ARG A 32 25.95 35.42 -5.96
N GLU A 33 25.37 34.26 -5.64
CA GLU A 33 25.96 32.94 -5.90
C GLU A 33 26.15 32.70 -7.40
N LEU A 34 25.12 32.94 -8.22
CA LEU A 34 25.21 32.83 -9.69
C LEU A 34 26.26 33.76 -10.29
N ALA A 35 26.50 34.92 -9.69
CA ALA A 35 27.56 35.82 -10.11
C ALA A 35 28.96 35.36 -9.66
N GLN A 36 29.07 34.57 -8.58
CA GLN A 36 30.32 33.90 -8.19
C GLN A 36 30.59 32.69 -9.10
N GLU A 37 29.54 31.97 -9.49
CA GLU A 37 29.57 30.86 -10.47
C GLU A 37 29.85 31.35 -11.91
N GLY A 38 29.90 32.66 -12.16
CA GLY A 38 30.17 33.25 -13.47
C GLY A 38 28.97 33.24 -14.44
N VAL A 39 27.80 32.82 -13.99
CA VAL A 39 26.57 32.73 -14.81
C VAL A 39 25.94 34.10 -15.04
N VAL A 40 26.04 35.01 -14.07
CA VAL A 40 25.49 36.37 -14.15
C VAL A 40 26.62 37.40 -14.16
N PRO A 41 26.83 38.16 -15.25
CA PRO A 41 27.89 39.17 -15.33
C PRO A 41 27.67 40.34 -14.36
N ARG A 42 28.75 40.76 -13.71
CA ARG A 42 28.77 41.95 -12.84
C ARG A 42 29.06 43.20 -13.65
N ALA A 43 28.31 44.26 -13.38
CA ALA A 43 28.54 45.60 -13.91
C ALA A 43 29.27 46.49 -12.86
N PRO A 44 29.87 47.62 -13.28
CA PRO A 44 30.50 48.56 -12.37
C PRO A 44 29.54 49.04 -11.24
N GLY A 45 30.09 49.31 -10.06
CA GLY A 45 29.31 49.79 -8.92
C GLY A 45 28.48 48.73 -8.18
N GLY A 46 28.89 47.45 -8.25
CA GLY A 46 28.19 46.36 -7.53
C GLY A 46 26.81 46.02 -8.12
N ARG A 47 26.57 46.39 -9.38
CA ARG A 47 25.34 46.12 -10.13
C ARG A 47 25.55 44.91 -11.05
N TYR A 48 24.49 44.51 -11.75
CA TYR A 48 24.49 43.39 -12.68
C TYR A 48 23.98 43.83 -14.04
N GLU A 49 24.49 43.21 -15.11
CA GLU A 49 23.95 43.44 -16.45
C GLU A 49 22.61 42.75 -16.61
N THR A 50 21.53 43.51 -16.77
CA THR A 50 20.16 42.98 -16.73
C THR A 50 19.91 41.95 -17.84
N GLN A 51 20.22 42.30 -19.09
CA GLN A 51 19.99 41.39 -20.21
C GLN A 51 20.94 40.18 -20.20
N ALA A 52 22.22 40.40 -19.88
CA ALA A 52 23.20 39.33 -19.86
C ALA A 52 22.96 38.37 -18.69
N GLY A 53 22.55 38.88 -17.53
CA GLY A 53 22.18 38.09 -16.36
C GLY A 53 20.96 37.21 -16.61
N VAL A 54 19.90 37.75 -17.23
CA VAL A 54 18.71 36.94 -17.59
C VAL A 54 19.08 35.86 -18.62
N ARG A 55 19.86 36.20 -19.65
CA ARG A 55 20.31 35.21 -20.66
C ARG A 55 21.19 34.12 -20.03
N GLY A 56 22.10 34.50 -19.15
CA GLY A 56 22.96 33.58 -18.40
C GLY A 56 22.16 32.64 -17.52
N TYR A 57 21.18 33.15 -16.78
CA TYR A 57 20.30 32.34 -15.96
C TYR A 57 19.46 31.35 -16.79
N ILE A 58 18.85 31.80 -17.89
CA ILE A 58 18.11 30.92 -18.80
C ILE A 58 19.03 29.84 -19.39
N ALA A 59 20.27 30.18 -19.74
CA ALA A 59 21.26 29.22 -20.20
C ALA A 59 21.61 28.20 -19.10
N SER A 60 21.77 28.63 -17.84
CA SER A 60 22.01 27.72 -16.71
C SER A 60 20.83 26.79 -16.44
N LEU A 61 19.59 27.27 -16.57
CA LEU A 61 18.39 26.43 -16.42
C LEU A 61 18.30 25.39 -17.53
N ARG A 62 18.64 25.77 -18.76
CA ARG A 62 18.71 24.84 -19.90
C ARG A 62 19.84 23.83 -19.74
N ALA A 63 21.00 24.25 -19.24
CA ALA A 63 22.12 23.37 -18.94
C ALA A 63 21.76 22.39 -17.82
N ALA A 64 21.14 22.85 -16.74
CA ALA A 64 20.65 22.01 -15.65
C ALA A 64 19.56 21.03 -16.11
N ALA A 65 18.66 21.45 -17.01
CA ALA A 65 17.65 20.57 -17.59
C ALA A 65 18.23 19.53 -18.56
N LYS A 66 19.35 19.84 -19.24
CA LYS A 66 20.10 18.88 -20.07
C LYS A 66 21.00 17.96 -19.24
N ALA A 67 21.53 18.46 -18.13
CA ALA A 67 22.36 17.70 -17.19
C ALA A 67 21.52 16.78 -16.28
N LYS A 68 20.25 17.14 -16.02
CA LYS A 68 19.25 16.17 -15.57
C LYS A 68 19.13 15.14 -16.69
N PRO A 69 19.53 13.88 -16.47
CA PRO A 69 19.61 12.92 -17.54
C PRO A 69 18.19 12.57 -17.99
N THR A 70 17.71 13.24 -19.04
CA THR A 70 16.76 12.65 -19.99
C THR A 70 17.48 11.60 -20.85
N THR A 71 18.81 11.59 -20.81
CA THR A 71 19.71 10.51 -21.24
C THR A 71 20.14 9.66 -20.04
N VAL A 72 19.18 9.18 -19.26
CA VAL A 72 19.39 7.87 -18.66
C VAL A 72 19.13 6.91 -19.82
N ASP A 73 20.05 5.98 -20.12
CA ASP A 73 19.78 4.92 -21.11
C ASP A 73 18.32 4.47 -20.97
N PRO A 74 17.56 4.28 -22.07
CA PRO A 74 16.16 3.85 -21.97
C PRO A 74 15.99 2.68 -20.99
N GLN A 75 17.00 1.80 -20.93
CA GLN A 75 17.15 0.70 -19.99
C GLN A 75 17.16 1.12 -18.51
N VAL A 76 17.94 2.14 -18.14
CA VAL A 76 18.11 2.59 -16.75
C VAL A 76 16.92 3.48 -16.31
N ALA A 77 16.27 4.18 -17.25
CA ALA A 77 15.03 4.92 -16.98
C ALA A 77 13.87 3.95 -16.74
N ALA A 78 13.79 2.89 -17.55
CA ALA A 78 12.87 1.78 -17.33
C ALA A 78 13.14 1.09 -15.98
N ALA A 79 14.40 0.84 -15.63
CA ALA A 79 14.78 0.24 -14.34
C ALA A 79 14.41 1.14 -13.14
N ALA A 80 14.49 2.47 -13.27
CA ALA A 80 14.08 3.41 -12.21
C ALA A 80 12.55 3.52 -12.06
N ILE A 81 11.80 3.35 -13.15
CA ILE A 81 10.33 3.26 -13.12
C ILE A 81 9.91 1.93 -12.50
N ASP A 82 10.51 0.82 -12.93
CA ASP A 82 10.28 -0.51 -12.35
C ASP A 82 10.64 -0.52 -10.86
N GLY A 83 11.79 0.03 -10.46
CA GLY A 83 12.16 0.16 -9.04
C GLY A 83 11.15 0.96 -8.21
N ARG A 84 10.50 1.98 -8.77
CA ARG A 84 9.40 2.71 -8.10
C ARG A 84 8.13 1.88 -8.03
N GLN A 85 7.79 1.16 -9.08
CA GLN A 85 6.64 0.25 -9.11
C GLN A 85 6.80 -0.90 -8.11
N GLN A 86 7.99 -1.53 -8.05
CA GLN A 86 8.30 -2.58 -7.09
C GLN A 86 8.24 -2.06 -5.65
N ARG A 87 8.77 -0.86 -5.36
CA ARG A 87 8.67 -0.23 -4.04
C ARG A 87 7.22 0.12 -3.67
N ALA A 88 6.43 0.62 -4.61
CA ALA A 88 5.02 0.89 -4.38
C ALA A 88 4.23 -0.40 -4.09
N ARG A 89 4.55 -1.48 -4.82
CA ARG A 89 3.96 -2.81 -4.58
C ARG A 89 4.35 -3.36 -3.21
N LEU A 90 5.61 -3.26 -2.82
CA LEU A 90 6.08 -3.64 -1.48
C LEU A 90 5.41 -2.83 -0.38
N ALA A 91 5.29 -1.51 -0.55
CA ALA A 91 4.63 -0.63 0.41
C ALA A 91 3.14 -0.98 0.57
N ARG A 92 2.46 -1.33 -0.53
CA ARG A 92 1.07 -1.81 -0.50
C ARG A 92 0.94 -3.13 0.26
N LEU A 93 1.78 -4.12 -0.05
CA LEU A 93 1.79 -5.40 0.67
C LEU A 93 2.11 -5.23 2.16
N GLN A 94 2.97 -4.28 2.52
CA GLN A 94 3.26 -3.93 3.91
C GLN A 94 2.06 -3.28 4.60
N ALA A 95 1.35 -2.38 3.92
CA ALA A 95 0.13 -1.77 4.44
C ALA A 95 -0.97 -2.81 4.66
N ASP A 96 -1.19 -3.70 3.69
CA ASP A 96 -2.17 -4.79 3.77
C ASP A 96 -1.85 -5.73 4.95
N ARG A 97 -0.56 -6.03 5.17
CA ARG A 97 -0.12 -6.83 6.32
C ARG A 97 -0.42 -6.15 7.66
N VAL A 98 -0.12 -4.87 7.79
CA VAL A 98 -0.39 -4.10 9.01
C VAL A 98 -1.90 -4.01 9.26
N GLU A 99 -2.70 -3.87 8.21
CA GLU A 99 -4.15 -3.87 8.34
C GLU A 99 -4.68 -5.23 8.83
N LEU A 100 -4.17 -6.35 8.30
CA LEU A 100 -4.51 -7.69 8.78
C LEU A 100 -4.09 -7.90 10.25
N GLU A 101 -2.91 -7.41 10.65
CA GLU A 101 -2.45 -7.45 12.04
C GLU A 101 -3.39 -6.64 12.96
N ILE A 102 -3.77 -5.42 12.57
CA ILE A 102 -4.73 -4.59 13.30
C ILE A 102 -6.10 -5.28 13.41
N GLN A 103 -6.57 -5.95 12.37
CA GLN A 103 -7.85 -6.66 12.43
C GLN A 103 -7.81 -7.92 13.29
N ARG A 104 -6.68 -8.63 13.33
CA ARG A 104 -6.43 -9.72 14.29
C ARG A 104 -6.44 -9.21 15.72
N GLU A 105 -5.72 -8.12 16.01
CA GLU A 105 -5.68 -7.51 17.35
C GLU A 105 -7.05 -6.99 17.80
N ARG A 106 -7.88 -6.53 16.86
CA ARG A 106 -9.28 -6.11 17.12
C ARG A 106 -10.25 -7.29 17.27
N GLY A 107 -9.77 -8.54 17.23
CA GLY A 107 -10.59 -9.74 17.40
C GLY A 107 -11.56 -10.03 16.24
N ARG A 108 -11.36 -9.43 15.06
CA ARG A 108 -12.22 -9.64 13.89
C ARG A 108 -11.74 -10.75 12.95
N LEU A 109 -10.46 -11.11 13.05
CA LEU A 109 -9.89 -12.27 12.36
C LEU A 109 -9.54 -13.32 13.40
N VAL A 110 -10.23 -14.45 13.35
CA VAL A 110 -9.88 -15.65 14.11
C VAL A 110 -9.15 -16.60 13.17
N ASP A 111 -8.12 -17.28 13.67
CA ASP A 111 -7.40 -18.26 12.86
C ASP A 111 -8.34 -19.43 12.53
N ALA A 112 -8.56 -19.66 11.23
CA ALA A 112 -9.42 -20.74 10.75
C ALA A 112 -8.95 -22.12 11.23
N ARG A 113 -7.65 -22.30 11.46
CA ARG A 113 -7.08 -23.53 12.03
C ARG A 113 -7.47 -23.68 13.49
N GLU A 114 -7.40 -22.61 14.27
CA GLU A 114 -7.80 -22.63 15.68
C GLU A 114 -9.29 -22.89 15.84
N ILE A 115 -10.15 -22.22 15.04
CA ILE A 115 -11.59 -22.50 15.02
C ILE A 115 -11.85 -23.95 14.65
N ARG A 116 -11.25 -24.45 13.56
CA ARG A 116 -11.45 -25.84 13.12
C ARG A 116 -11.08 -26.81 14.24
N THR A 117 -9.93 -26.63 14.89
CA THR A 117 -9.51 -27.50 16.00
C THR A 117 -10.47 -27.41 17.18
N ALA A 118 -10.92 -26.21 17.56
CA ALA A 118 -11.88 -26.02 18.65
C ALA A 118 -13.23 -26.68 18.33
N TYR A 119 -13.76 -26.48 17.11
CA TYR A 119 -15.01 -27.08 16.66
C TYR A 119 -14.94 -28.60 16.58
N VAL A 120 -13.89 -29.16 15.97
CA VAL A 120 -13.69 -30.62 15.92
C VAL A 120 -13.65 -31.21 17.33
N THR A 121 -12.96 -30.54 18.26
CA THR A 121 -12.90 -30.97 19.66
C THR A 121 -14.28 -30.93 20.31
N LEU A 122 -15.04 -29.85 20.11
CA LEU A 122 -16.38 -29.68 20.68
C LEU A 122 -17.36 -30.73 20.14
N VAL A 123 -17.39 -30.94 18.82
CA VAL A 123 -18.26 -31.93 18.17
C VAL A 123 -17.89 -33.35 18.59
N THR A 124 -16.60 -33.66 18.66
CA THR A 124 -16.13 -34.98 19.13
C THR A 124 -16.55 -35.24 20.58
N GLN A 125 -16.44 -34.23 21.46
CA GLN A 125 -16.89 -34.35 22.85
C GLN A 125 -18.41 -34.54 22.93
N ALA A 126 -19.18 -33.81 22.13
CA ALA A 126 -20.63 -33.95 22.07
C ALA A 126 -21.03 -35.37 21.62
N ARG A 127 -20.43 -35.87 20.53
CA ARG A 127 -20.64 -37.24 20.02
C ARG A 127 -20.35 -38.29 21.09
N ASN A 128 -19.19 -38.22 21.75
CA ASN A 128 -18.82 -39.19 22.77
C ASN A 128 -19.76 -39.16 23.99
N ARG A 129 -20.25 -37.98 24.37
CA ARG A 129 -21.23 -37.85 25.45
C ARG A 129 -22.59 -38.44 25.06
N LEU A 130 -23.05 -38.21 23.83
CA LEU A 130 -24.31 -38.75 23.32
C LEU A 130 -24.26 -40.27 23.23
N LEU A 131 -23.18 -40.86 22.70
CA LEU A 131 -23.01 -42.31 22.67
C LEU A 131 -22.87 -42.95 24.06
N ALA A 132 -22.52 -42.18 25.10
CA ALA A 132 -22.50 -42.67 26.47
C ALA A 132 -23.88 -42.67 27.16
N VAL A 133 -24.89 -42.00 26.58
CA VAL A 133 -26.22 -41.85 27.18
C VAL A 133 -26.92 -43.20 27.42
N PRO A 134 -26.92 -44.19 26.50
CA PRO A 134 -27.59 -45.47 26.75
C PRO A 134 -27.02 -46.21 27.97
N GLY A 135 -25.70 -46.24 28.10
CA GLY A 135 -25.02 -46.83 29.26
C GLY A 135 -25.32 -46.09 30.57
N ALA A 136 -25.35 -44.75 30.53
CA ALA A 136 -25.75 -43.94 31.68
C ALA A 136 -27.22 -44.17 32.07
N ALA A 137 -28.12 -44.27 31.07
CA ALA A 137 -29.53 -44.55 31.28
C ALA A 137 -29.75 -45.91 31.98
N LYS A 138 -29.04 -46.96 31.56
CA LYS A 138 -29.06 -48.27 32.23
C LYS A 138 -28.56 -48.19 33.69
N GLY A 139 -27.57 -47.35 33.96
CA GLY A 139 -27.08 -47.10 35.32
C GLY A 139 -28.10 -46.40 36.23
N HIS A 140 -28.87 -45.46 35.68
CA HIS A 140 -29.91 -44.73 36.43
C HIS A 140 -31.26 -45.47 36.50
N MET A 141 -31.56 -46.32 35.51
CA MET A 141 -32.79 -47.08 35.39
C MET A 141 -32.46 -48.58 35.25
N PRO A 142 -32.25 -49.31 36.36
CA PRO A 142 -31.82 -50.71 36.32
C PRO A 142 -32.83 -51.64 35.64
N HIS A 143 -34.10 -51.26 35.63
CA HIS A 143 -35.22 -52.01 35.04
C HIS A 143 -35.28 -51.96 33.51
N LEU A 144 -34.47 -51.10 32.86
CA LEU A 144 -34.37 -51.08 31.40
C LEU A 144 -33.90 -52.45 30.89
N THR A 145 -34.54 -52.99 29.87
CA THR A 145 -34.10 -54.25 29.24
C THR A 145 -32.88 -54.01 28.35
N VAL A 146 -32.21 -55.09 27.93
CA VAL A 146 -31.08 -54.99 26.99
C VAL A 146 -31.56 -54.43 25.65
N ASP A 147 -32.66 -54.97 25.14
CA ASP A 147 -33.31 -54.54 23.90
C ASP A 147 -33.68 -53.03 23.91
N GLU A 148 -34.15 -52.49 25.05
CA GLU A 148 -34.45 -51.06 25.19
C GLU A 148 -33.19 -50.18 25.18
N VAL A 149 -32.07 -50.67 25.71
CA VAL A 149 -30.77 -49.96 25.65
C VAL A 149 -30.22 -49.96 24.22
N GLU A 150 -30.31 -51.10 23.53
CA GLU A 150 -29.89 -51.23 22.13
C GLU A 150 -30.73 -50.31 21.23
N MET A 151 -32.05 -50.24 21.44
CA MET A 151 -32.92 -49.31 20.72
C MET A 151 -32.52 -47.84 20.94
N LEU A 152 -32.12 -47.46 22.16
CA LEU A 152 -31.63 -46.10 22.44
C LEU A 152 -30.30 -45.82 21.73
N GLU A 153 -29.39 -46.78 21.68
CA GLU A 153 -28.12 -46.65 20.96
C GLU A 153 -28.33 -46.49 19.45
N GLU A 154 -29.24 -47.28 18.86
CA GLU A 154 -29.63 -47.15 17.45
C GLU A 154 -30.26 -45.79 17.14
N LEU A 155 -31.16 -45.30 18.00
CA LEU A 155 -31.81 -43.98 17.81
C LEU A 155 -30.80 -42.84 17.87
N ILE A 156 -29.86 -42.88 18.81
CA ILE A 156 -28.80 -41.88 18.94
C ILE A 156 -27.84 -41.94 17.75
N SER A 157 -27.49 -43.14 17.30
CA SER A 157 -26.59 -43.33 16.15
C SER A 157 -27.24 -42.81 14.87
N ARG A 158 -28.51 -43.14 14.63
CA ARG A 158 -29.29 -42.63 13.49
C ARG A 158 -29.39 -41.10 13.52
N ALA A 159 -29.69 -40.50 14.67
CA ALA A 159 -29.76 -39.05 14.79
C ALA A 159 -28.40 -38.38 14.53
N LEU A 160 -27.29 -39.01 14.93
CA LEU A 160 -25.94 -38.52 14.62
C LEU A 160 -25.59 -38.66 13.14
N GLU A 161 -26.06 -39.73 12.47
CA GLU A 161 -25.93 -39.93 11.02
C GLU A 161 -26.75 -38.89 10.24
N GLU A 162 -28.00 -38.65 10.62
CA GLU A 162 -28.84 -37.60 10.01
C GLU A 162 -28.21 -36.20 10.12
N VAL A 163 -27.55 -35.89 11.25
CA VAL A 163 -26.81 -34.63 11.41
C VAL A 163 -25.54 -34.58 10.56
N ALA A 164 -24.89 -35.73 10.33
CA ALA A 164 -23.73 -35.79 9.46
C ALA A 164 -24.11 -35.65 7.98
N ASP A 165 -25.23 -36.24 7.56
CA ASP A 165 -25.73 -36.20 6.19
C ASP A 165 -26.39 -34.84 5.87
N GLY A 166 -27.00 -34.17 6.86
CA GLY A 166 -27.62 -32.85 6.69
C GLY A 166 -26.63 -31.72 6.36
N ASP A 167 -25.34 -31.88 6.67
CA ASP A 167 -24.29 -30.94 6.26
C ASP A 167 -23.95 -31.07 4.75
N ASP A 168 -24.22 -32.21 4.11
CA ASP A 168 -23.91 -32.42 2.67
C ASP A 168 -24.91 -31.71 1.73
N GLU A 169 -26.11 -31.33 2.20
CA GLU A 169 -27.12 -30.65 1.38
C GLU A 169 -26.90 -29.12 1.27
N ASP A 170 -26.31 -28.48 2.29
CA ASP A 170 -26.11 -27.02 2.32
C ASP A 170 -24.89 -26.53 1.51
N ASP A 171 -23.88 -27.39 1.27
CA ASP A 171 -22.69 -27.06 0.46
C ASP A 171 -22.97 -27.04 -1.06
N ALA A 172 -24.15 -27.48 -1.50
CA ALA A 172 -24.54 -27.52 -2.92
C ALA A 172 -25.11 -26.20 -3.47
N GLU A 173 -25.42 -25.20 -2.63
CA GLU A 173 -26.04 -23.93 -3.03
C GLU A 173 -25.09 -22.71 -3.01
N GLY A 174 -23.80 -22.93 -2.72
CA GLY A 174 -22.80 -21.87 -2.54
C GLY A 174 -21.93 -21.52 -3.76
N GLU A 175 -22.49 -21.36 -4.97
CA GLU A 175 -21.77 -20.74 -6.10
C GLU A 175 -22.72 -19.82 -6.89
N PRO A 176 -22.40 -18.52 -6.97
CA PRO A 176 -21.67 -18.03 -8.14
C PRO A 176 -20.45 -17.15 -7.84
#